data_AF-A0A942F410-F1
#
_entry.id   AF-A0A942F410-F1
#
_cell.length_a   1.000
_cell.length_b   1.000
_cell.length_c   1.000
_cell.angle_alpha   90.00
_cell.angle_beta   90.00
_cell.angle_gamma   90.00
#
_symmetry.space_group_name_H-M   'P 1'
#
loop_
_entity.id
_entity.type
_entity.pdbx_description
1 polymer ?
#
loop_
_entity_poly.entity_id
_entity_poly.type
_entity_poly.pdbx_seq_one_letter_code
_entity_poly.pdbx_strand_id
1 'polypeptide(L)'
;MRKIFKSLYSLLLVIAISGCEKPCNESLRIGEIVQIPIQFNGFSISEIDNILVYRIDNSNTSVGDTFLLRDILWANYARSTNEIITDRESSKAQSQFGRYDSYFDNCTLIFDWYTGKDTLLNIEIKKSQEKIKGCHENDPNVKIDKLSFIHKGKTITKDESIQIDK
;
A
#
# COMPACT_ATOMS: atom_id res chain seq x y z
N MET A 1 3.89 1.28 71.70
CA MET A 1 3.21 0.67 70.53
C MET A 1 2.17 1.60 69.90
N ARG A 2 2.56 2.72 69.27
CA ARG A 2 1.60 3.57 68.52
C ARG A 2 2.22 4.47 67.42
N LYS A 3 3.55 4.52 67.30
CA LYS A 3 4.25 5.39 66.34
C LYS A 3 4.90 4.66 65.15
N ILE A 4 5.12 3.34 65.24
CA ILE A 4 5.74 2.57 64.14
C ILE A 4 4.72 2.28 63.01
N PHE A 5 3.42 2.22 63.32
CA PHE A 5 2.35 1.99 62.33
C PHE A 5 2.13 3.15 61.34
N LYS A 6 2.60 4.37 61.64
CA LYS A 6 2.44 5.51 60.73
C LYS A 6 3.49 5.55 59.61
N SER A 7 4.61 4.85 59.78
CA SER A 7 5.70 4.82 58.79
C SER A 7 5.45 3.82 57.66
N LEU A 8 4.63 2.78 57.89
CA LEU A 8 4.26 1.81 56.85
C LEU A 8 3.18 2.34 55.90
N TYR A 9 2.27 3.19 56.38
CA TYR A 9 1.19 3.77 55.56
C TYR A 9 1.70 4.76 54.51
N SER A 10 2.80 5.46 54.79
CA SER A 10 3.45 6.37 53.84
C SER A 10 4.24 5.65 52.75
N LEU A 11 4.65 4.39 52.94
CA LEU A 11 5.38 3.62 51.92
C LEU A 11 4.44 2.90 50.95
N LEU A 12 3.24 2.52 51.41
CA LEU A 12 2.20 1.92 50.56
C LEU A 12 1.54 2.92 49.61
N LEU A 13 1.58 4.23 49.92
CA LEU A 13 1.00 5.27 49.06
C LEU A 13 1.88 5.63 47.85
N VAL A 14 3.20 5.35 47.92
CA VAL A 14 4.16 5.63 46.83
C VAL A 14 4.13 4.52 45.76
N ILE A 15 3.67 3.32 46.10
CA ILE A 15 3.51 2.21 45.13
C ILE A 15 2.22 2.37 44.30
N ALA A 16 1.29 3.23 44.72
CA ALA A 16 -0.02 3.37 44.08
C ALA A 16 -0.10 4.48 43.01
N ILE A 17 0.94 5.32 42.86
CA ILE A 17 0.88 6.49 41.98
C ILE A 17 2.21 6.60 41.21
N SER A 18 2.15 6.49 39.87
CA SER A 18 3.23 6.59 38.86
C SER A 18 4.00 5.28 38.56
N GLY A 19 3.66 4.46 37.58
CA GLY A 19 2.62 4.51 36.56
C GLY A 19 2.91 3.34 35.61
N CYS A 20 2.15 2.25 35.69
CA CYS A 20 2.11 1.29 34.59
C CYS A 20 1.27 1.91 33.46
N GLU A 21 1.87 2.78 32.66
CA GLU A 21 1.28 3.11 31.36
C GLU A 21 1.45 1.89 30.42
N LYS A 22 0.37 1.14 30.22
CA LYS A 22 0.13 0.43 28.96
C LYS A 22 -1.33 0.61 28.54
N PRO A 23 -1.70 1.80 28.05
CA PRO A 23 -2.71 1.81 26.98
C PRO A 23 -2.67 3.05 26.07
N CYS A 24 -2.45 2.86 24.76
CA CYS A 24 -3.13 3.58 23.65
C CYS A 24 -2.68 3.04 22.28
N ASN A 25 -3.66 2.60 21.48
CA ASN A 25 -3.71 2.39 20.04
C ASN A 25 -4.97 3.17 19.62
N GLU A 26 -4.82 4.39 19.10
CA GLU A 26 -5.97 5.21 18.69
C GLU A 26 -6.06 5.33 17.16
N SER A 27 -6.38 4.17 16.59
CA SER A 27 -6.52 3.85 15.15
C SER A 27 -5.25 4.06 14.34
N LEU A 28 -4.20 3.34 14.73
CA LEU A 28 -2.97 3.20 13.96
C LEU A 28 -3.26 2.94 12.47
N ARG A 29 -2.63 3.70 11.56
CA ARG A 29 -2.14 3.13 10.29
C ARG A 29 -0.78 3.64 9.90
N ILE A 30 0.23 2.83 10.20
CA ILE A 30 1.55 2.91 9.59
C ILE A 30 1.63 1.86 8.46
N GLY A 31 1.67 2.15 7.17
CA GLY A 31 0.94 3.13 6.38
C GLY A 31 0.22 2.38 5.23
N GLU A 32 -0.86 2.95 4.69
CA GLU A 32 -1.72 2.32 3.68
C GLU A 32 -0.97 2.00 2.38
N ILE A 33 -1.20 0.80 1.84
CA ILE A 33 -0.60 0.33 0.58
C ILE A 33 -1.65 0.42 -0.51
N VAL A 34 -1.25 0.88 -1.70
CA VAL A 34 -2.15 0.92 -2.86
C VAL A 34 -2.56 -0.50 -3.21
N GLN A 35 -3.86 -0.70 -3.41
CA GLN A 35 -4.43 -1.98 -3.82
C GLN A 35 -5.32 -1.74 -5.04
N ILE A 36 -4.94 -2.33 -6.16
CA ILE A 36 -5.75 -2.39 -7.38
C ILE A 36 -6.19 -3.85 -7.53
N PRO A 37 -7.45 -4.19 -7.19
CA PRO A 37 -7.97 -5.54 -7.36
C PRO A 37 -8.19 -5.87 -8.83
N ILE A 38 -7.71 -7.01 -9.29
CA ILE A 38 -7.81 -7.45 -10.68
C ILE A 38 -8.25 -8.92 -10.74
N GLN A 39 -9.26 -9.20 -11.54
CA GLN A 39 -9.65 -10.53 -11.94
C GLN A 39 -9.10 -10.82 -13.34
N PHE A 40 -8.32 -11.90 -13.47
CA PHE A 40 -7.76 -12.40 -14.72
C PHE A 40 -8.63 -13.53 -15.26
N ASN A 41 -9.31 -13.32 -16.39
CA ASN A 41 -10.21 -14.31 -17.00
C ASN A 41 -9.51 -15.06 -18.14
N GLY A 42 -9.54 -16.39 -18.09
CA GLY A 42 -8.92 -17.23 -19.11
C GLY A 42 -7.41 -17.39 -18.99
N PHE A 43 -6.82 -16.95 -17.87
CA PHE A 43 -5.40 -17.13 -17.54
C PHE A 43 -5.20 -18.25 -16.51
N SER A 44 -4.14 -19.03 -16.68
CA SER A 44 -3.56 -19.84 -15.61
C SER A 44 -2.68 -18.98 -14.69
N ILE A 45 -2.46 -19.43 -13.45
CA ILE A 45 -1.59 -18.73 -12.48
C ILE A 45 -0.17 -18.51 -13.05
N SER A 46 0.37 -19.50 -13.74
CA SER A 46 1.70 -19.37 -14.37
C SER A 46 1.70 -18.34 -15.49
N GLU A 47 0.60 -18.16 -16.22
CA GLU A 47 0.53 -17.10 -17.24
C GLU A 47 0.48 -15.72 -16.58
N ILE A 48 -0.30 -15.55 -15.51
CA ILE A 48 -0.38 -14.29 -14.74
C ILE A 48 1.02 -13.87 -14.27
N ASP A 49 1.79 -14.78 -13.67
CA ASP A 49 3.15 -14.48 -13.20
C ASP A 49 4.10 -14.00 -14.29
N ASN A 50 3.85 -14.41 -15.55
CA ASN A 50 4.69 -14.12 -16.70
C ASN A 50 4.13 -13.03 -17.61
N ILE A 51 3.03 -12.37 -17.24
CA ILE A 51 2.57 -11.16 -17.94
C ILE A 51 3.69 -10.11 -17.84
N LEU A 52 4.10 -9.57 -18.98
CA LEU A 52 5.07 -8.49 -19.04
C LEU A 52 4.34 -7.17 -18.81
N VAL A 53 4.88 -6.32 -17.95
CA VAL A 53 4.30 -5.02 -17.62
C VAL A 53 5.27 -3.94 -18.05
N TYR A 54 4.78 -3.02 -18.88
CA TYR A 54 5.47 -1.79 -19.22
C TYR A 54 4.86 -0.64 -18.44
N ARG A 55 5.67 0.02 -17.63
CA ARG A 55 5.32 1.29 -16.99
C ARG A 55 5.86 2.43 -17.84
N ILE A 56 4.98 3.34 -18.24
CA ILE A 56 5.33 4.56 -18.96
C ILE A 56 4.99 5.75 -18.05
N ASP A 57 5.97 6.57 -17.73
CA ASP A 57 5.74 7.85 -17.06
C ASP A 57 5.12 8.84 -18.05
N ASN A 58 3.91 9.35 -17.76
CA ASN A 58 3.21 10.25 -18.66
C ASN A 58 3.84 11.65 -18.72
N SER A 59 4.68 12.03 -17.75
CA SER A 59 5.47 13.27 -17.76
C SER A 59 6.75 13.17 -18.57
N ASN A 60 7.29 11.95 -18.74
CA ASN A 60 8.47 11.68 -19.53
C ASN A 60 8.43 10.28 -20.15
N THR A 61 7.82 10.16 -21.32
CA THR A 61 7.62 8.88 -22.01
C THR A 61 8.91 8.22 -22.51
N SER A 62 10.07 8.88 -22.38
CA SER A 62 11.37 8.28 -22.70
C SER A 62 11.92 7.39 -21.58
N VAL A 63 11.37 7.53 -20.36
CA VAL A 63 11.69 6.69 -19.20
C VAL A 63 10.58 5.66 -19.04
N GLY A 64 10.90 4.41 -19.36
CA GLY A 64 9.97 3.29 -19.24
C GLY A 64 10.62 2.13 -18.51
N ASP A 65 9.88 1.54 -17.59
CA ASP A 65 10.31 0.36 -16.83
C ASP A 65 9.61 -0.88 -17.39
N THR A 66 10.34 -2.00 -17.45
CA THR A 66 9.80 -3.28 -17.89
C THR A 66 10.09 -4.35 -16.85
N PHE A 67 9.04 -5.01 -16.38
CA PHE A 67 9.10 -6.02 -15.32
C PHE A 67 7.98 -7.04 -15.47
N LEU A 68 8.04 -8.15 -14.74
CA LEU A 68 6.97 -9.14 -14.75
C LEU A 68 5.87 -8.73 -13.78
N LEU A 69 4.62 -9.05 -14.09
CA LEU A 69 3.47 -8.73 -13.25
C LEU A 69 3.68 -9.21 -11.81
N ARG A 70 4.26 -10.40 -11.61
CA ARG A 70 4.58 -10.94 -10.29
C ARG A 70 5.39 -9.97 -9.41
N ASP A 71 6.22 -9.11 -9.99
CA ASP A 71 7.10 -8.20 -9.25
C ASP A 71 6.31 -7.06 -8.55
N ILE A 72 5.06 -6.84 -8.94
CA ILE A 72 4.17 -5.79 -8.42
C ILE A 72 2.88 -6.36 -7.78
N LEU A 73 2.70 -7.68 -7.82
CA LEU A 73 1.62 -8.36 -7.08
C LEU A 73 1.87 -8.26 -5.58
N TRP A 74 0.79 -8.13 -4.80
CA TRP A 74 0.85 -8.05 -3.34
C TRP A 74 1.69 -9.17 -2.70
N ALA A 75 1.57 -10.39 -3.24
CA ALA A 75 2.29 -11.57 -2.78
C ALA A 75 3.65 -11.79 -3.44
N ASN A 76 4.06 -10.94 -4.40
CA ASN A 76 5.19 -11.13 -5.31
C ASN A 76 5.09 -12.37 -6.24
N TYR A 77 3.89 -12.97 -6.35
CA TYR A 77 3.54 -14.08 -7.24
C TYR A 77 2.02 -14.24 -7.25
N ALA A 78 1.47 -14.80 -8.32
CA ALA A 78 0.06 -15.09 -8.46
C ALA A 78 -0.33 -16.29 -7.57
N ARG A 79 -1.40 -16.14 -6.80
CA ARG A 79 -1.97 -17.16 -5.91
C ARG A 79 -3.31 -17.67 -6.42
N SER A 80 -3.98 -16.91 -7.26
CA SER A 80 -5.26 -17.22 -7.89
C SER A 80 -5.43 -16.38 -9.16
N THR A 81 -6.64 -16.40 -9.73
CA THR A 81 -7.02 -15.47 -10.80
C THR A 81 -7.55 -14.13 -10.27
N ASN A 82 -7.76 -14.01 -8.96
CA ASN A 82 -8.10 -12.77 -8.27
C ASN A 82 -6.87 -12.26 -7.53
N GLU A 83 -6.27 -11.21 -8.05
CA GLU A 83 -5.01 -10.68 -7.56
C GLU A 83 -5.12 -9.22 -7.16
N ILE A 84 -4.12 -8.77 -6.41
CA ILE A 84 -3.98 -7.37 -6.02
C ILE A 84 -2.65 -6.87 -6.57
N ILE A 85 -2.70 -5.85 -7.42
CA ILE A 85 -1.53 -5.07 -7.79
C ILE A 85 -1.29 -4.00 -6.72
N THR A 86 -0.02 -3.83 -6.37
CA THR A 86 0.46 -2.74 -5.50
C THR A 86 1.30 -1.76 -6.30
N ASP A 87 1.42 -0.53 -5.82
CA ASP A 87 2.29 0.48 -6.40
C ASP A 87 3.75 0.36 -5.93
N ARG A 88 4.17 -0.83 -5.52
CA ARG A 88 5.54 -1.09 -5.11
C ARG A 88 6.44 -0.98 -6.33
N GLU A 89 7.56 -0.28 -6.15
CA GLU A 89 8.64 -0.26 -7.12
C GLU A 89 9.16 -1.69 -7.33
N SER A 90 9.19 -2.16 -8.58
CA SER A 90 9.80 -3.47 -8.88
C SER A 90 11.25 -3.45 -8.39
N SER A 91 11.74 -4.56 -7.82
CA SER A 91 13.03 -4.64 -7.10
C SER A 91 14.27 -4.20 -7.90
N LYS A 92 14.13 -3.85 -9.18
CA LYS A 92 15.18 -3.35 -10.08
C LYS A 92 15.39 -1.84 -10.01
N ALA A 93 14.41 -1.08 -9.53
CA ALA A 93 14.57 0.35 -9.28
C ALA A 93 14.64 0.52 -7.75
N GLN A 94 15.79 0.98 -7.25
CA GLN A 94 16.03 1.14 -5.82
C GLN A 94 15.63 2.55 -5.38
N SER A 95 14.55 2.63 -4.58
CA SER A 95 14.19 3.67 -3.62
C SER A 95 14.21 5.12 -4.14
N GLN A 96 13.67 5.37 -5.33
CA GLN A 96 13.43 6.75 -5.77
C GLN A 96 12.22 7.39 -5.09
N PHE A 97 11.26 6.55 -4.66
CA PHE A 97 9.99 7.00 -4.12
C PHE A 97 10.02 7.03 -2.60
N GLY A 98 9.75 8.21 -2.05
CA GLY A 98 9.51 8.38 -0.64
C GLY A 98 8.19 7.75 -0.23
N ARG A 99 7.94 7.77 1.07
CA ARG A 99 6.77 7.11 1.65
C ARG A 99 5.42 7.65 1.13
N TYR A 100 5.38 8.94 0.82
CA TYR A 100 4.17 9.62 0.32
C TYR A 100 4.17 9.74 -1.21
N ASP A 101 5.13 9.12 -1.87
CA ASP A 101 5.19 9.06 -3.32
C ASP A 101 4.67 7.69 -3.79
N SER A 102 4.29 7.60 -5.05
CA SER A 102 3.81 6.36 -5.67
C SER A 102 4.55 6.13 -6.98
N TYR A 103 5.07 4.92 -7.14
CA TYR A 103 5.76 4.51 -8.36
C TYR A 103 4.84 4.57 -9.59
N PHE A 104 3.54 4.32 -9.39
CA PHE A 104 2.54 4.35 -10.46
C PHE A 104 1.80 5.67 -10.57
N ASP A 105 2.15 6.70 -9.79
CA ASP A 105 1.51 8.01 -9.99
C ASP A 105 1.92 8.60 -11.35
N ASN A 106 0.96 9.21 -12.02
CA ASN A 106 1.07 9.77 -13.37
C ASN A 106 1.66 8.78 -14.40
N CYS A 107 1.27 7.51 -14.32
CA CYS A 107 1.78 6.47 -15.22
C CYS A 107 0.69 5.83 -16.07
N THR A 108 1.12 5.18 -17.14
CA THR A 108 0.35 4.18 -17.87
C THR A 108 1.00 2.81 -17.64
N LEU A 109 0.19 1.80 -17.31
CA LEU A 109 0.62 0.41 -17.26
C LEU A 109 0.04 -0.35 -18.46
N ILE A 110 0.92 -0.99 -19.22
CA ILE A 110 0.57 -1.89 -20.32
C ILE A 110 0.88 -3.31 -19.86
N PHE A 111 -0.15 -4.15 -19.81
CA PHE A 111 -0.06 -5.59 -19.54
C PHE A 111 0.02 -6.29 -20.88
N ASP A 112 1.10 -7.04 -21.13
CA ASP A 112 1.39 -7.68 -22.41
C ASP A 112 1.64 -9.17 -22.19
N TRP A 113 0.88 -9.99 -22.91
CA TRP A 113 1.00 -11.44 -22.91
C TRP A 113 0.97 -11.95 -24.35
N TYR A 114 1.29 -13.23 -24.53
CA TYR A 114 1.53 -13.80 -25.86
C TYR A 114 0.42 -13.53 -26.90
N THR A 115 -0.85 -13.47 -26.49
CA THR A 115 -2.01 -13.34 -27.38
C THR A 115 -2.71 -11.99 -27.31
N GLY A 116 -2.28 -11.08 -26.45
CA GLY A 116 -3.07 -9.89 -26.16
C GLY A 116 -2.40 -8.91 -25.23
N LYS A 117 -3.09 -7.78 -25.02
CA LYS A 117 -2.66 -6.73 -24.11
C LYS A 117 -3.86 -6.00 -23.51
N ASP A 118 -3.68 -5.45 -22.32
CA ASP A 118 -4.63 -4.52 -21.69
C ASP A 118 -3.87 -3.34 -21.08
N THR A 119 -4.58 -2.27 -20.75
CA THR A 119 -3.99 -1.01 -20.31
C THR A 119 -4.74 -0.35 -19.17
N LEU A 120 -3.98 0.13 -18.19
CA LEU A 120 -4.44 1.08 -17.19
C LEU A 120 -3.82 2.43 -17.52
N LEU A 121 -4.63 3.35 -18.02
CA LEU A 121 -4.19 4.66 -18.47
C LEU A 121 -4.32 5.67 -17.34
N ASN A 122 -3.39 6.64 -17.31
CA ASN A 122 -3.47 7.82 -16.46
C ASN A 122 -3.74 7.48 -14.99
N ILE A 123 -2.94 6.56 -14.45
CA ILE A 123 -3.01 6.23 -13.03
C ILE A 123 -2.64 7.47 -12.23
N GLU A 124 -3.54 7.87 -11.34
CA GLU A 124 -3.34 8.96 -10.40
C GLU A 124 -3.44 8.40 -8.98
N ILE A 125 -2.35 8.51 -8.23
CA ILE A 125 -2.22 8.06 -6.86
C ILE A 125 -1.70 9.21 -6.02
N LYS A 126 -2.53 9.69 -5.10
CA LYS A 126 -2.14 10.71 -4.13
C LYS A 126 -2.09 10.10 -2.74
N LYS A 127 -0.92 10.22 -2.11
CA LYS A 127 -0.73 9.84 -0.71
C LYS A 127 -0.41 11.07 0.11
N SER A 128 -0.82 11.06 1.36
CA SER A 128 -0.43 12.08 2.32
C SER A 128 -0.19 11.46 3.70
N GLN A 129 0.40 12.27 4.57
CA GLN A 129 0.47 11.97 5.99
C GLN A 129 -0.82 12.42 6.67
N GLU A 130 -1.57 11.49 7.24
CA GLU A 130 -2.68 11.80 8.11
C GLU A 130 -2.18 12.33 9.45
N LYS A 131 -2.71 13.48 9.87
CA LYS A 131 -2.41 14.09 11.16
C LYS A 131 -3.29 13.46 12.24
N ILE A 132 -2.75 12.45 12.92
CA ILE A 132 -3.38 11.85 14.10
C ILE A 132 -2.85 12.49 15.38
N LYS A 133 -3.60 12.39 16.48
CA LYS A 133 -3.22 12.89 17.80
C LYS A 133 -2.89 11.71 18.73
N GLY A 134 -2.08 11.95 19.76
CA GLY A 134 -1.69 10.96 20.75
C GLY A 134 -0.42 10.19 20.37
N CYS A 135 -0.39 8.89 20.66
CA CYS A 135 0.85 8.09 20.67
C CYS A 135 1.51 7.88 19.30
N HIS A 136 0.79 8.12 18.20
CA HIS A 136 1.25 7.91 16.82
C HIS A 136 1.41 9.23 16.03
N GLU A 137 1.48 10.39 16.69
CA GLU A 137 1.60 11.71 16.04
C GLU A 137 2.81 11.83 15.09
N ASN A 138 3.92 11.19 15.45
CA ASN A 138 5.17 11.25 14.69
C ASN A 138 5.33 10.08 13.70
N ASP A 139 4.33 9.21 13.62
CA ASP A 139 4.37 8.04 12.78
C ASP A 139 4.11 8.37 11.30
N PRO A 140 4.44 7.43 10.41
CA PRO A 140 4.24 7.60 8.98
C PRO A 140 2.81 7.95 8.54
N ASN A 141 1.81 7.33 9.15
CA ASN A 141 0.39 7.64 8.95
C ASN A 141 -0.03 7.84 7.48
N VAL A 142 0.46 6.98 6.59
CA VAL A 142 0.21 7.11 5.16
C VAL A 142 -1.24 6.81 4.86
N LYS A 143 -1.89 7.75 4.17
CA LYS A 143 -3.25 7.65 3.68
C LYS A 143 -3.25 7.81 2.16
N ILE A 144 -4.02 6.97 1.47
CA ILE A 144 -4.30 7.11 0.04
C ILE A 144 -5.51 8.03 -0.11
N ASP A 145 -5.25 9.29 -0.45
CA ASP A 145 -6.28 10.29 -0.71
C ASP A 145 -6.98 10.08 -2.05
N LYS A 146 -6.26 9.53 -3.03
CA LYS A 146 -6.79 9.25 -4.34
C LYS A 146 -6.13 8.03 -4.96
N LEU A 147 -6.97 7.19 -5.56
CA LEU A 147 -6.59 6.18 -6.53
C LEU A 147 -7.63 6.25 -7.65
N SER A 148 -7.19 6.59 -8.86
CA SER A 148 -8.03 6.53 -10.04
C SER A 148 -7.22 6.23 -11.28
N PHE A 149 -7.82 5.54 -12.24
CA PHE A 149 -7.23 5.25 -13.54
C PHE A 149 -8.32 4.97 -14.56
N ILE A 150 -7.97 4.93 -15.85
CA ILE A 150 -8.90 4.57 -16.92
C ILE A 150 -8.62 3.15 -17.38
N HIS A 151 -9.65 2.31 -17.38
CA HIS A 151 -9.61 0.95 -17.92
C HIS A 151 -10.81 0.74 -18.83
N LYS A 152 -10.57 0.26 -20.06
CA LYS A 152 -11.60 0.06 -21.09
C LYS A 152 -12.55 1.28 -21.27
N GLY A 153 -11.99 2.50 -21.19
CA GLY A 153 -12.72 3.75 -21.34
C GLY A 153 -13.52 4.21 -20.11
N LYS A 154 -13.57 3.41 -19.04
CA LYS A 154 -14.23 3.78 -17.78
C LYS A 154 -13.18 4.28 -16.78
N THR A 155 -13.51 5.34 -16.04
CA THR A 155 -12.75 5.73 -14.85
C THR A 155 -13.05 4.75 -13.71
N ILE A 156 -12.00 4.15 -13.18
CA ILE A 156 -12.02 3.23 -12.05
C ILE A 156 -11.46 3.97 -10.84
N THR A 157 -12.09 3.78 -9.70
CA THR A 157 -11.70 4.41 -8.43
C THR A 157 -11.30 3.37 -7.39
N LYS A 158 -10.86 3.85 -6.21
CA LYS A 158 -10.51 3.02 -5.07
C LYS A 158 -11.62 1.99 -4.77
N ASP A 159 -11.22 0.77 -4.44
CA ASP A 159 -12.09 -0.38 -4.10
C ASP A 159 -12.85 -1.03 -5.27
N GLU A 160 -12.80 -0.46 -6.49
CA GLU A 160 -13.34 -1.13 -7.68
C GLU A 160 -12.37 -2.18 -8.22
N SER A 161 -12.88 -3.38 -8.52
CA SER A 161 -12.13 -4.42 -9.22
C SER A 161 -12.26 -4.28 -10.73
N ILE A 162 -11.17 -4.56 -11.45
CA ILE A 162 -11.18 -4.65 -12.92
C ILE A 162 -11.04 -6.08 -13.42
N GLN A 163 -11.36 -6.28 -14.70
CA GLN A 163 -11.25 -7.58 -15.38
C GLN A 163 -10.34 -7.50 -16.61
N ILE A 164 -9.28 -8.29 -16.60
CA ILE A 164 -8.40 -8.49 -17.76
C ILE A 164 -8.74 -9.85 -18.36
N ASP A 165 -9.08 -9.85 -19.65
CA ASP A 165 -9.51 -11.04 -20.40
C ASP A 165 -8.42 -11.41 -21.41
N LYS A 166 -8.12 -12.71 -21.54
CA LYS A 166 -7.04 -13.23 -22.40
C LYS A 166 -7.33 -13.14 -23.89
#